data_AF-A0A521CGY0-F1
#
_entry.id   AF-A0A521CGY0-F1
#
_cell.length_a   1.000
_cell.length_b   1.000
_cell.length_c   1.000
_cell.angle_alpha   90.00
_cell.angle_beta   90.00
_cell.angle_gamma   90.00
#
_symmetry.space_group_name_H-M   'P 1'
#
loop_
_entity.id
_entity.type
_entity.pdbx_description
1 polymer ?
#
loop_
_entity_poly.entity_id
_entity_poly.type
_entity_poly.pdbx_seq_one_letter_code
_entity_poly.pdbx_strand_id
1 'polypeptide(L)' 'MLYFFRKKDPNRPTNFNLKVMHWINRIAIIMFLVGIIIKLILVYLKK' A
#
# COMPACT_ATOMS: atom_id res chain seq x y z
N MET A 1 -22.51 7.80 18.54
CA MET A 1 -22.70 6.44 17.96
C MET A 1 -23.56 6.45 16.68
N LEU A 2 -23.42 7.42 15.76
CA LEU A 2 -24.28 7.51 14.54
C LEU A 2 -23.60 8.17 13.32
N TYR A 3 -22.25 8.23 13.28
CA TYR A 3 -21.52 8.85 12.16
C TYR A 3 -21.39 7.98 10.90
N PHE A 4 -21.89 6.74 10.94
CA PHE A 4 -21.80 5.80 9.81
C PHE A 4 -22.84 6.05 8.71
N PHE A 5 -23.92 6.80 8.98
CA PHE A 5 -24.98 7.11 8.01
C PHE A 5 -24.98 8.56 7.52
N ARG A 6 -23.86 9.28 7.64
CA ARG A 6 -23.74 10.64 7.07
C ARG A 6 -23.55 10.53 5.55
N LYS A 7 -24.48 11.11 4.77
CA LYS A 7 -24.33 11.29 3.31
C LYS A 7 -22.92 11.77 3.00
N LYS A 8 -22.27 11.19 1.98
CA LYS A 8 -20.92 11.57 1.56
C LYS A 8 -20.94 13.06 1.24
N ASP A 9 -20.32 13.85 2.11
CA ASP A 9 -20.29 15.30 1.99
C ASP A 9 -19.54 15.66 0.69
N PRO A 10 -20.23 16.27 -0.29
CA PRO A 10 -19.67 16.52 -1.62
C PRO A 10 -18.55 17.55 -1.60
N ASN A 11 -18.43 18.35 -0.52
CA ASN A 11 -17.37 19.35 -0.36
C ASN A 11 -16.09 18.81 0.28
N ARG A 12 -16.00 17.49 0.55
CA ARG A 12 -14.77 16.93 1.08
C ARG A 12 -13.68 16.96 0.02
N PRO A 13 -12.50 17.55 0.31
CA PRO A 13 -11.42 17.56 -0.65
C PRO A 13 -11.06 16.11 -0.97
N THR A 14 -11.11 15.75 -2.24
CA THR A 14 -10.50 14.53 -2.74
C THR A 14 -8.99 14.69 -2.60
N ASN A 15 -8.47 14.32 -1.43
CA ASN A 15 -7.06 14.43 -1.10
C ASN A 15 -6.27 13.41 -1.93
N PHE A 16 -5.83 13.82 -3.12
CA PHE A 16 -4.93 13.05 -3.98
C PHE A 16 -3.71 12.55 -3.18
N ASN A 17 -3.20 13.36 -2.24
CA ASN A 17 -2.10 13.01 -1.34
C ASN A 17 -2.36 11.75 -0.51
N LEU A 18 -3.59 11.52 -0.02
CA LEU A 18 -3.93 10.31 0.75
C LEU A 18 -3.91 9.07 -0.15
N LYS A 19 -4.41 9.20 -1.39
CA LYS A 19 -4.36 8.12 -2.37
C LYS A 19 -2.90 7.78 -2.71
N VAL A 20 -2.07 8.78 -2.92
CA VAL A 20 -0.62 8.62 -3.19
C VAL A 20 0.10 7.98 -1.99
N MET A 21 -0.19 8.40 -0.77
CA MET A 21 0.41 7.84 0.45
C MET A 21 0.16 6.32 0.56
N HIS A 22 -1.08 5.87 0.29
CA HIS A 22 -1.39 4.44 0.26
C HIS A 22 -0.72 3.71 -0.90
N TRP A 23 -0.57 4.34 -2.06
CA TRP A 23 0.14 3.77 -3.20
C TRP A 23 1.62 3.55 -2.90
N ILE A 24 2.30 4.54 -2.34
CA ILE A 24 3.71 4.44 -1.96
C ILE A 24 3.90 3.28 -0.97
N ASN A 25 3.03 3.16 0.03
CA ASN A 25 3.12 2.08 1.02
C ASN A 25 2.91 0.68 0.38
N ARG A 26 1.97 0.55 -0.57
CA ARG A 26 1.78 -0.70 -1.32
C ARG A 26 3.01 -1.06 -2.15
N ILE A 27 3.62 -0.09 -2.82
CA ILE A 27 4.84 -0.29 -3.63
C ILE A 27 6.01 -0.73 -2.74
N ALA A 28 6.18 -0.10 -1.57
CA ALA A 28 7.24 -0.45 -0.63
C ALA A 28 7.17 -1.93 -0.20
N ILE A 29 5.97 -2.42 0.13
CA ILE A 29 5.75 -3.83 0.51
C ILE A 29 6.08 -4.76 -0.67
N ILE A 30 5.64 -4.42 -1.88
CA ILE A 30 5.92 -5.23 -3.08
C ILE A 30 7.42 -5.32 -3.33
N MET A 31 8.15 -4.20 -3.30
CA MET A 31 9.60 -4.18 -3.48
C MET A 31 10.33 -5.00 -2.41
N PHE A 32 9.87 -4.90 -1.16
CA PHE A 32 10.43 -5.70 -0.05
C PHE A 32 10.25 -7.20 -0.27
N LEU A 33 9.04 -7.64 -0.65
CA LEU A 33 8.74 -9.05 -0.91
C LEU A 33 9.54 -9.59 -2.10
N VAL A 34 9.65 -8.82 -3.20
CA VAL A 34 10.48 -9.19 -4.35
C VAL A 34 11.94 -9.37 -3.93
N GLY A 35 12.48 -8.49 -3.10
CA GLY A 35 13.83 -8.62 -2.56
C GLY A 35 14.03 -9.91 -1.75
N ILE A 36 13.07 -10.26 -0.90
CA ILE A 36 13.10 -11.53 -0.15
C ILE A 36 13.08 -12.73 -1.09
N ILE A 37 12.19 -12.73 -2.09
CA ILE A 37 12.06 -13.84 -3.05
C ILE A 37 13.37 -14.04 -3.81
N ILE A 38 13.97 -12.95 -4.31
CA ILE A 38 15.26 -12.99 -5.02
C ILE A 38 16.35 -13.56 -4.10
N LYS A 39 16.45 -13.06 -2.87
CA LYS A 39 17.43 -13.58 -1.90
C LYS A 39 17.23 -15.06 -1.62
N LEU A 40 15.99 -15.51 -1.44
CA LEU A 40 15.66 -16.91 -1.19
C LEU A 40 16.07 -17.80 -2.38
N ILE A 41 15.74 -17.38 -3.60
CA ILE A 41 16.12 -18.08 -4.84
C ILE A 41 17.64 -18.15 -4.96
N LEU A 42 18.34 -17.03 -4.77
CA LEU A 42 19.80 -16.97 -4.86
C LEU A 42 20.47 -17.86 -3.82
N VAL A 43 19.96 -17.89 -2.59
CA VAL A 43 20.48 -18.77 -1.54
C VAL A 43 20.23 -20.24 -1.88
N TYR A 44 19.05 -20.58 -2.41
CA TYR A 44 18.71 -21.95 -2.79
C TYR A 44 19.54 -22.44 -4.00
N LEU A 45 19.80 -21.58 -5.00
CA LEU A 45 20.65 -21.91 -6.15
C LEU A 45 22.14 -22.02 -5.81
N LYS A 46 22.60 -21.32 -4.77
CA LYS A 46 24.01 -21.33 -4.34
C LYS A 46 24.32 -22.47 -3.36
N LYS A 47 23.30 -23.20 -2.92
CA LYS A 47 23.41 -24.40 -2.10
C LYS A 47 23.46 -25.63 -3.00
#